data_AF-A0A564Y3M9-F1
#
_entry.id   AF-A0A564Y3M9-F1
#
_cell.length_a   1.000
_cell.length_b   1.000
_cell.length_c   1.000
_cell.angle_alpha   90.00
_cell.angle_beta   90.00
_cell.angle_gamma   90.00
#
_symmetry.space_group_name_H-M   'P 1'
#
loop_
_entity.id
_entity.type
_entity.pdbx_description
1 polymer ?
#
loop_
_entity_poly.entity_id
_entity_poly.type
_entity_poly.pdbx_seq_one_letter_code
_entity_poly.pdbx_strand_id
1 'polypeptide(L)'
;MSTMDSALSTPLQKLAALSAEISSDVKKQCDLLVAAFKAESDFVQSAGSMSKPGDSQLPSVLKPCATAIQKVVEYKDANRSSADFNHLAAVAESVSALGWVALVRSPLVSYFSPF
;
A
#
# COMPACT_ATOMS: atom_id res chain seq x y z
N MET A 1 -1.92 3.29 19.42
CA MET A 1 -1.85 3.58 17.97
C MET A 1 -0.39 3.79 17.65
N SER A 2 0.14 3.10 16.63
CA SER A 2 1.52 3.36 16.20
C SER A 2 1.61 4.79 15.62
N THR A 3 2.80 5.41 15.62
CA THR A 3 3.00 6.74 15.02
C THR A 3 2.56 6.78 13.55
N MET A 4 2.71 5.64 12.85
CA MET A 4 2.28 5.45 11.48
C MET A 4 0.75 5.46 11.33
N ASP A 5 0.02 4.71 12.15
CA ASP A 5 -1.45 4.70 12.13
C ASP A 5 -2.03 6.10 12.35
N SER A 6 -1.45 6.84 13.31
CA SER A 6 -1.88 8.20 13.60
C SER A 6 -1.64 9.13 12.41
N ALA A 7 -0.46 9.06 11.77
CA ALA A 7 -0.11 9.87 10.61
C ALA A 7 -0.99 9.56 9.38
N LEU A 8 -1.34 8.28 9.18
CA LEU A 8 -2.10 7.83 8.00
C LEU A 8 -3.62 7.93 8.16
N SER A 9 -4.14 7.96 9.38
CA SER A 9 -5.58 7.94 9.66
C SER A 9 -6.36 9.02 8.88
N THR A 10 -5.94 10.29 8.98
CA THR A 10 -6.64 11.42 8.36
C THR A 10 -6.52 11.42 6.83
N PRO A 11 -5.31 11.27 6.24
CA PRO A 11 -5.17 11.18 4.78
C PRO A 11 -5.96 10.03 4.16
N LEU A 12 -5.95 8.84 4.76
CA LEU A 12 -6.66 7.67 4.25
C LEU A 12 -8.17 7.80 4.36
N GLN A 13 -8.67 8.37 5.45
CA GLN A 13 -10.10 8.68 5.59
C GLN A 13 -10.57 9.67 4.52
N LYS A 14 -9.78 10.73 4.28
CA LYS A 14 -10.10 11.71 3.24
C LYS A 14 -10.08 11.08 1.84
N LEU A 15 -9.09 10.23 1.55
CA LEU A 15 -9.02 9.50 0.28
C LEU A 15 -10.24 8.57 0.08
N ALA A 16 -10.63 7.84 1.13
CA ALA A 16 -11.78 6.93 1.07
C ALA A 16 -13.11 7.69 0.88
N ALA A 17 -13.25 8.88 1.46
CA ALA A 17 -14.42 9.72 1.27
C ALA A 17 -14.49 10.29 -0.15
N LEU A 18 -13.40 10.91 -0.64
CA LEU A 18 -13.35 11.50 -1.98
C LEU A 18 -13.50 10.45 -3.09
N SER A 19 -12.91 9.27 -2.93
CA SER A 19 -13.03 8.20 -3.92
C SER A 19 -14.47 7.70 -4.08
N ALA A 20 -15.28 7.74 -3.00
CA ALA A 20 -16.70 7.41 -3.03
C ALA A 20 -17.55 8.44 -3.80
N GLU A 21 -17.11 9.70 -3.85
CA GLU A 21 -17.79 10.77 -4.60
C GLU A 21 -17.53 10.69 -6.11
N ILE A 22 -16.42 10.05 -6.52
CA ILE A 22 -16.04 9.90 -7.93
C ILE A 22 -16.81 8.74 -8.57
N SER A 23 -16.57 7.51 -8.10
CA SER A 23 -17.24 6.31 -8.62
C SER A 23 -17.02 5.08 -7.73
N SER A 24 -17.80 4.02 -7.95
CA SER A 24 -17.61 2.75 -7.26
C SER A 24 -16.26 2.09 -7.56
N ASP A 25 -15.74 2.26 -8.79
CA ASP A 25 -14.47 1.68 -9.21
C ASP A 25 -13.30 2.37 -8.50
N VAL A 26 -13.30 3.71 -8.48
CA VAL A 26 -12.28 4.51 -7.80
C VAL A 26 -12.34 4.26 -6.30
N LYS A 27 -13.55 4.20 -5.72
CA LYS A 27 -13.73 3.79 -4.31
C LYS A 27 -13.10 2.44 -4.03
N LYS A 28 -13.41 1.42 -4.84
CA LYS A 28 -12.91 0.06 -4.61
C LYS A 28 -11.39 -0.01 -4.68
N GLN A 29 -10.78 0.71 -5.63
CA GLN A 29 -9.33 0.80 -5.76
C GLN A 29 -8.68 1.48 -4.54
N CYS A 30 -9.25 2.57 -4.06
CA CYS A 30 -8.78 3.24 -2.85
C CYS A 30 -8.97 2.37 -1.59
N ASP A 31 -10.06 1.62 -1.48
CA ASP A 31 -10.28 0.69 -0.37
C ASP A 31 -9.21 -0.43 -0.36
N LEU A 32 -8.76 -0.90 -1.53
CA LEU A 32 -7.64 -1.85 -1.63
C LEU A 32 -6.31 -1.22 -1.21
N LEU A 33 -6.06 0.05 -1.58
CA LEU A 33 -4.88 0.79 -1.11
C LEU A 33 -4.88 0.96 0.42
N VAL A 34 -6.03 1.29 1.01
CA VAL A 34 -6.17 1.39 2.48
C VAL A 34 -5.86 0.04 3.13
N ALA A 35 -6.31 -1.07 2.55
CA ALA A 35 -5.97 -2.40 3.04
C ALA A 35 -4.46 -2.71 2.93
N ALA A 36 -3.78 -2.20 1.90
CA ALA A 36 -2.34 -2.35 1.75
C ALA A 36 -1.56 -1.55 2.82
N PHE A 37 -1.95 -0.30 3.10
CA PHE A 37 -1.40 0.46 4.22
C PHE A 37 -1.65 -0.21 5.57
N LYS A 38 -2.80 -0.85 5.75
CA LYS A 38 -3.07 -1.62 6.96
C LYS A 38 -2.10 -2.80 7.11
N ALA A 39 -1.89 -3.58 6.05
CA ALA A 39 -0.95 -4.71 6.07
C ALA A 39 0.48 -4.25 6.39
N GLU A 40 0.89 -3.12 5.82
CA GLU A 40 2.17 -2.48 6.10
C GLU A 40 2.30 -2.03 7.55
N SER A 41 1.30 -1.33 8.10
CA SER A 41 1.28 -0.90 9.50
C SER A 41 1.34 -2.10 10.46
N ASP A 42 0.55 -3.14 10.18
CA ASP A 42 0.55 -4.38 10.96
C ASP A 42 1.95 -5.05 10.94
N PHE A 43 2.65 -5.01 9.79
CA PHE A 43 4.04 -5.47 9.68
C PHE A 43 4.99 -4.60 10.50
N VAL A 44 4.94 -3.26 10.36
CA VAL A 44 5.83 -2.33 11.10
C VAL A 44 5.65 -2.48 12.61
N GLN A 45 4.40 -2.62 13.07
CA GLN A 45 4.10 -2.86 14.48
C GLN A 45 4.69 -4.18 14.97
N SER A 46 4.56 -5.25 14.18
CA SER A 46 5.10 -6.57 14.52
C SER A 46 6.63 -6.57 14.52
N ALA A 47 7.25 -5.88 13.56
CA ALA A 47 8.69 -5.78 13.39
C ALA A 47 9.40 -5.18 14.62
N GLY A 48 8.75 -4.24 15.33
CA GLY A 48 9.29 -3.67 16.57
C GLY A 48 9.45 -4.68 17.72
N SER A 49 8.80 -5.83 17.63
CA SER A 49 8.84 -6.91 18.62
C SER A 49 9.47 -8.21 18.11
N MET A 50 9.89 -8.25 16.84
CA MET A 50 10.42 -9.43 16.17
C MET A 50 11.95 -9.37 16.10
N SER A 51 12.61 -10.51 16.32
CA SER A 51 14.02 -10.66 15.91
C SER A 51 14.14 -10.52 14.40
N LYS A 52 15.21 -9.86 13.93
CA LYS A 52 15.45 -9.69 12.49
C LYS A 52 15.32 -11.04 11.76
N PRO A 53 14.37 -11.19 10.82
CA PRO A 53 14.22 -12.43 10.07
C PRO A 53 15.49 -12.73 9.28
N GLY A 54 15.85 -14.02 9.15
CA GLY A 54 16.87 -14.42 8.18
C GLY A 54 16.38 -14.20 6.74
N ASP A 55 17.30 -14.16 5.78
CA ASP A 55 16.98 -13.89 4.37
C ASP A 55 15.95 -14.88 3.78
N SER A 56 15.95 -16.14 4.25
CA SER A 56 14.97 -17.16 3.85
C SER A 56 13.57 -16.97 4.47
N GLN A 57 13.49 -16.26 5.60
CA GLN A 57 12.24 -16.02 6.33
C GLN A 57 11.58 -14.69 5.91
N LEU A 58 12.38 -13.72 5.49
CA LEU A 58 11.94 -12.38 5.11
C LEU A 58 10.78 -12.39 4.08
N PRO A 59 10.82 -13.21 2.99
CA PRO A 59 9.70 -13.29 2.04
C PRO A 59 8.40 -13.76 2.69
N SER A 60 8.46 -14.68 3.65
CA SER A 60 7.27 -15.17 4.36
C SER A 60 6.66 -14.10 5.25
N VAL A 61 7.49 -13.30 5.92
CA VAL A 61 7.03 -12.21 6.80
C VAL A 61 6.43 -11.06 5.97
N LEU A 62 6.98 -10.77 4.79
CA LEU A 62 6.51 -9.71 3.89
C LEU A 62 5.33 -10.13 3.00
N LYS A 63 5.00 -11.42 2.93
CA LYS A 63 3.95 -11.96 2.06
C LYS A 63 2.60 -11.24 2.20
N PRO A 64 2.11 -10.88 3.41
CA PRO A 64 0.85 -10.14 3.54
C PRO A 64 0.89 -8.78 2.83
N CYS A 65 1.98 -8.01 2.99
CA CYS A 65 2.16 -6.73 2.31
C CYS A 65 2.24 -6.90 0.79
N ALA A 66 3.07 -7.83 0.31
CA ALA A 66 3.22 -8.11 -1.11
C ALA A 66 1.89 -8.52 -1.76
N THR A 67 1.11 -9.36 -1.08
CA THR A 67 -0.23 -9.78 -1.53
C THR A 67 -1.20 -8.60 -1.62
N ALA A 68 -1.16 -7.68 -0.65
CA ALA A 68 -2.03 -6.52 -0.64
C ALA A 68 -1.68 -5.53 -1.77
N ILE A 69 -0.38 -5.26 -1.99
CA ILE A 69 0.12 -4.47 -3.12
C ILE A 69 -0.34 -5.08 -4.45
N GLN A 70 -0.15 -6.39 -4.62
CA GLN A 70 -0.54 -7.09 -5.83
C GLN A 70 -2.04 -6.95 -6.15
N LYS A 71 -2.91 -7.05 -5.14
CA LYS A 71 -4.37 -6.88 -5.33
C LYS A 71 -4.75 -5.51 -5.89
N VAL A 72 -4.04 -4.45 -5.51
CA VAL A 72 -4.28 -3.09 -6.02
C VAL A 72 -3.92 -3.00 -7.51
N VAL A 73 -2.81 -3.63 -7.91
CA VAL A 73 -2.38 -3.70 -9.31
C VAL A 73 -3.35 -4.54 -10.14
N GLU A 74 -3.70 -5.73 -9.64
CA GLU A 74 -4.63 -6.65 -10.29
C GLU A 74 -6.01 -6.03 -10.52
N TYR A 75 -6.52 -5.25 -9.56
CA TYR A 75 -7.80 -4.57 -9.74
C TYR A 75 -7.76 -3.57 -10.89
N LYS A 76 -6.72 -2.73 -10.98
CA LYS A 76 -6.54 -1.85 -12.15
C LYS A 76 -6.44 -2.67 -13.43
N ASP A 77 -5.65 -3.74 -13.46
CA ASP A 77 -5.45 -4.56 -14.66
C ASP A 77 -6.71 -5.29 -15.13
N ALA A 78 -7.60 -5.66 -14.22
CA ALA A 78 -8.90 -6.26 -14.52
C ALA A 78 -9.94 -5.25 -15.03
N ASN A 79 -9.75 -3.95 -14.80
CA ASN A 79 -10.74 -2.89 -15.08
C ASN A 79 -10.24 -1.89 -16.14
N ARG A 80 -9.58 -2.38 -17.20
CA ARG A 80 -9.02 -1.55 -18.30
C ARG A 80 -10.05 -0.75 -19.09
N SER A 81 -11.32 -1.16 -19.05
CA SER A 81 -12.42 -0.47 -19.72
C SER A 81 -13.12 0.58 -18.83
N SER A 82 -12.66 0.77 -17.58
CA SER A 82 -13.26 1.75 -16.66
C SER A 82 -13.10 3.17 -17.22
N ALA A 83 -14.15 3.99 -17.09
CA ALA A 83 -14.10 5.40 -17.45
C ALA A 83 -13.08 6.18 -16.59
N ASP A 84 -12.81 5.67 -15.38
CA ASP A 84 -11.88 6.26 -14.41
C ASP A 84 -10.51 5.56 -14.42
N PHE A 85 -10.12 4.89 -15.52
CA PHE A 85 -8.89 4.09 -15.58
C PHE A 85 -7.64 4.87 -15.14
N ASN A 86 -7.55 6.17 -15.42
CA ASN A 86 -6.42 7.00 -14.98
C ASN A 86 -6.32 7.10 -13.46
N HIS A 87 -7.45 7.18 -12.74
CA HIS A 87 -7.45 7.11 -11.27
C HIS A 87 -7.01 5.74 -10.79
N LEU A 88 -7.49 4.66 -11.43
CA LEU A 88 -7.09 3.30 -11.08
C LEU A 88 -5.58 3.09 -11.27
N ALA A 89 -5.05 3.57 -12.39
CA ALA A 89 -3.64 3.50 -12.74
C ALA A 89 -2.78 4.32 -11.78
N ALA A 90 -3.15 5.58 -11.48
CA ALA A 90 -2.41 6.41 -10.54
C ALA A 90 -2.23 5.73 -9.18
N VAL A 91 -3.31 5.11 -8.66
CA VAL A 91 -3.24 4.35 -7.41
C VAL A 91 -2.36 3.10 -7.56
N ALA A 92 -2.54 2.31 -8.62
CA ALA A 92 -1.81 1.07 -8.86
C ALA A 92 -0.31 1.27 -9.08
N GLU A 93 0.11 2.32 -9.79
CA GLU A 93 1.54 2.58 -10.02
C GLU A 93 2.21 3.12 -8.75
N SER A 94 1.48 3.87 -7.92
CA SER A 94 2.00 4.42 -6.66
C SER A 94 2.09 3.41 -5.51
N VAL A 95 1.29 2.34 -5.52
CA VAL A 95 1.22 1.36 -4.40
C VAL A 95 2.54 0.62 -4.18
N SER A 96 3.42 0.57 -5.19
CA SER A 96 4.77 0.03 -5.08
C SER A 96 5.58 0.73 -3.98
N ALA A 97 5.30 2.00 -3.66
CA ALA A 97 5.97 2.75 -2.60
C ALA A 97 5.84 2.09 -1.21
N LEU A 98 4.82 1.26 -0.97
CA LEU A 98 4.66 0.49 0.28
C LEU A 98 5.69 -0.66 0.40
N GLY A 99 6.41 -0.97 -0.68
CA GLY A 99 7.48 -1.97 -0.70
C GLY A 99 8.75 -1.57 0.05
N TRP A 100 8.85 -0.34 0.57
CA TRP A 100 10.04 0.14 1.28
C TRP A 100 10.39 -0.71 2.50
N VAL A 101 9.41 -1.36 3.12
CA VAL A 101 9.59 -2.26 4.27
C VAL A 101 10.46 -3.48 3.95
N ALA A 102 10.66 -3.81 2.68
CA ALA A 102 11.56 -4.86 2.23
C ALA A 102 13.03 -4.42 2.12
N LEU A 103 13.32 -3.12 2.24
CA LEU A 103 14.66 -2.57 2.08
C LEU A 103 15.48 -2.72 3.36
N VAL A 104 16.56 -3.50 3.30
CA VAL A 104 17.38 -3.83 4.47
C VAL A 104 18.52 -2.81 4.71
N ARG A 105 18.94 -2.01 3.70
CA ARG A 105 20.14 -1.14 3.81
C ARG A 105 20.17 0.17 2.98
N SER A 106 19.12 0.56 2.28
CA SER A 106 19.14 1.79 1.46
C SER A 106 18.43 2.96 2.14
N PRO A 107 18.93 4.21 2.01
CA PRO A 107 18.23 5.37 2.51
C PRO A 107 16.86 5.51 1.83
N LEU A 108 15.77 5.65 2.62
CA LEU A 108 14.38 5.70 2.13
C LEU A 108 14.13 6.83 1.10
N VAL A 109 14.97 7.87 1.11
CA VAL A 109 14.93 9.01 0.19
C VAL A 109 14.96 8.59 -1.28
N SER A 110 15.65 7.51 -1.65
CA SER A 110 15.72 7.07 -3.05
C SER A 110 14.53 6.23 -3.52
N TYR A 111 13.61 5.83 -2.64
CA TYR A 111 12.46 5.00 -2.99
C TYR A 111 11.15 5.79 -3.14
N PHE A 112 11.00 6.88 -2.37
CA PHE A 112 9.80 7.73 -2.40
C PHE A 112 9.88 8.88 -3.42
N SER A 113 10.96 8.97 -4.21
CA SER A 113 11.06 9.97 -5.29
C SER A 113 10.73 9.34 -6.66
N PRO A 114 9.66 9.79 -7.34
CA PRO A 114 9.48 9.54 -8.76
C PRO A 114 10.13 10.62 -9.66
N PHE A 115 10.88 11.58 -9.09
CA PHE A 115 11.51 12.70 -9.79
C PHE A 115 12.94 12.99 -9.31
#